data_AF-A0A383D377-F1
#
_entry.id   AF-A0A383D377-F1
#
_cell.length_a   1.000
_cell.length_b   1.000
_cell.length_c   1.000
_cell.angle_alpha   90.00
_cell.angle_beta   90.00
_cell.angle_gamma   90.00
#
_symmetry.space_group_name_H-M   'P 1'
#
loop_
_entity.id
_entity.type
_entity.pdbx_description
1 polymer ?
#
loop_
_entity_poly.entity_id
_entity_poly.type
_entity_poly.pdbx_seq_one_letter_code
_entity_poly.pdbx_strand_id
1 'polypeptide(L)'
;VALALLEKGANVEIWDVGYEEHLDNIKNQNFHDIKYDLDEPEKYFLGKELTGINQLASSELFTLPKNRKFFIEKNSQFWDISSTSFNPIISLSKGGLANGWGANVAAFKEDDISDWPLDYAKLDKY
;
A
#
# COMPACT_ATOMS: atom_id res chain seq x y z
N VAL A 1 -4.87 -15.24 -8.45
CA VAL A 1 -6.16 -15.84 -8.90
C VAL A 1 -6.51 -15.41 -10.33
N ALA A 2 -6.58 -14.11 -10.64
CA ALA A 2 -6.88 -13.64 -12.00
C ALA A 2 -5.90 -14.15 -13.08
N LEU A 3 -4.58 -14.08 -12.82
CA LEU A 3 -3.55 -14.58 -13.75
C LEU A 3 -3.72 -16.08 -14.06
N ALA A 4 -3.88 -16.91 -13.02
CA ALA A 4 -4.07 -18.35 -13.20
C ALA A 4 -5.36 -18.72 -13.95
N LEU A 5 -6.40 -17.86 -13.90
CA LEU A 5 -7.63 -18.04 -14.67
C LEU A 5 -7.43 -17.63 -16.14
N LEU A 6 -6.69 -16.54 -16.39
CA LEU A 6 -6.28 -16.15 -17.75
C LEU A 6 -5.44 -17.23 -18.42
N GLU A 7 -4.46 -17.80 -17.72
CA GLU A 7 -3.62 -18.89 -18.23
C GLU A 7 -4.42 -20.15 -18.57
N LYS A 8 -5.59 -20.33 -17.95
CA LYS A 8 -6.53 -21.43 -18.22
C LYS A 8 -7.54 -21.10 -19.32
N GLY A 9 -7.39 -19.97 -20.01
CA GLY A 9 -8.26 -19.56 -21.11
C GLY A 9 -9.63 -19.03 -20.68
N ALA A 10 -9.81 -18.71 -19.40
CA ALA A 10 -11.02 -18.05 -18.93
C ALA A 10 -11.01 -16.57 -19.33
N ASN A 11 -12.18 -16.04 -19.69
CA ASN A 11 -12.38 -14.59 -19.78
C ASN A 11 -12.48 -14.03 -18.36
N VAL A 12 -11.53 -13.18 -17.99
CA VAL A 12 -11.44 -12.57 -16.66
C VAL A 12 -11.60 -11.08 -16.80
N GLU A 13 -12.61 -10.52 -16.13
CA GLU A 13 -12.78 -9.09 -15.97
C GLU A 13 -12.39 -8.71 -14.52
N ILE A 14 -11.47 -7.77 -14.37
CA ILE A 14 -11.03 -7.27 -13.06
C ILE A 14 -11.70 -5.90 -12.85
N TRP A 15 -12.56 -5.84 -11.84
CA TRP A 15 -13.17 -4.59 -11.39
C TRP A 15 -12.30 -4.04 -10.25
N ASP A 16 -11.39 -3.11 -10.58
CA ASP A 16 -10.61 -2.38 -9.57
C ASP A 16 -11.30 -1.04 -9.28
N VAL A 17 -11.89 -0.92 -8.09
CA VAL A 17 -12.46 0.34 -7.57
C VAL A 17 -11.34 1.17 -6.95
N GLY A 18 -10.35 1.51 -7.77
CA GLY A 18 -9.17 2.24 -7.35
C GLY A 18 -9.35 3.75 -7.49
N TYR A 19 -9.41 4.49 -6.37
CA TYR A 19 -9.14 5.92 -6.39
C TYR A 19 -7.74 6.15 -6.98
N GLU A 20 -7.66 7.03 -7.98
CA GLU A 20 -6.39 7.43 -8.56
C GLU A 20 -5.83 8.62 -7.77
N GLU A 21 -4.51 8.61 -7.56
CA GLU A 21 -3.83 9.74 -6.93
C GLU A 21 -3.63 10.84 -7.98
N HIS A 22 -4.31 11.96 -7.80
CA HIS A 22 -4.19 13.12 -8.69
C HIS A 22 -2.97 13.96 -8.31
N LEU A 23 -1.91 13.83 -9.10
CA LEU A 23 -0.64 14.54 -8.93
C LEU A 23 -0.61 15.82 -9.76
N ASP A 24 -1.63 16.67 -9.61
CA ASP A 24 -1.91 17.82 -10.50
C ASP A 24 -0.76 18.84 -10.61
N ASN A 25 0.19 18.82 -9.68
CA ASN A 25 1.34 19.74 -9.62
C ASN A 25 2.69 19.08 -9.93
N ILE A 26 2.71 17.81 -10.36
CA ILE A 26 3.95 17.06 -10.58
C ILE A 26 4.19 16.94 -12.07
N LYS A 27 5.21 17.65 -12.56
CA LYS A 27 5.55 17.70 -13.99
C LYS A 27 6.38 16.50 -14.44
N ASN A 28 7.20 15.93 -13.55
CA ASN A 28 8.06 14.80 -13.87
C ASN A 28 7.38 13.44 -13.65
N GLN A 29 7.70 12.49 -14.52
CA GLN A 29 7.08 11.15 -14.55
C GLN A 29 7.71 10.16 -13.56
N ASN A 30 8.83 10.49 -12.90
CA ASN A 30 9.50 9.60 -11.98
C ASN A 30 9.62 10.20 -10.58
N PHE A 31 9.55 9.34 -9.56
CA PHE A 31 9.53 9.74 -8.15
C PHE A 31 10.80 10.46 -7.70
N HIS A 32 11.95 10.17 -8.31
CA HIS A 32 13.22 10.77 -7.92
C HIS A 32 13.24 12.27 -8.19
N ASP A 33 12.65 12.69 -9.31
CA ASP A 33 12.71 14.07 -9.78
C ASP A 33 11.63 14.94 -9.13
N ILE A 34 10.56 14.34 -8.59
CA ILE A 34 9.45 15.04 -7.92
C ILE A 34 9.95 15.98 -6.82
N LYS A 35 10.95 15.57 -6.03
CA LYS A 35 11.46 16.38 -4.91
C LYS A 35 12.15 17.68 -5.36
N TYR A 36 12.55 17.77 -6.62
CA TYR A 36 13.20 18.95 -7.19
C TYR A 36 12.22 19.88 -7.92
N ASP A 37 11.04 19.38 -8.28
CA ASP A 37 10.02 20.13 -9.02
C ASP A 37 8.99 20.82 -8.12
N LEU A 38 8.87 20.36 -6.88
CA LEU A 38 7.89 20.89 -5.93
C LEU A 38 8.40 22.20 -5.32
N ASP A 39 7.54 23.22 -5.27
CA ASP A 39 7.86 24.49 -4.61
C ASP A 39 8.11 24.31 -3.09
N GLU A 40 7.37 23.40 -2.46
CA GLU A 40 7.44 23.09 -1.02
C GLU A 40 7.50 21.54 -0.82
N PRO A 41 8.64 20.88 -1.13
CA PRO A 41 8.75 19.43 -1.11
C PRO A 41 8.53 18.83 0.29
N GLU A 42 9.01 19.49 1.34
CA GLU A 42 8.81 19.08 2.73
C GLU A 42 7.33 19.04 3.10
N LYS A 43 6.55 20.01 2.64
CA LYS A 43 5.11 20.07 2.88
C LYS A 43 4.35 18.99 2.14
N TYR A 44 4.81 18.64 0.94
CA TYR A 44 4.25 17.56 0.16
C TYR A 44 4.51 16.19 0.81
N PHE A 45 5.76 15.90 1.18
CA PHE A 45 6.15 14.58 1.71
C PHE A 45 5.88 14.41 3.21
N LEU A 46 6.11 15.44 4.01
CA LEU A 46 6.06 15.39 5.48
C LEU A 46 4.84 16.12 6.05
N GLY A 47 4.02 16.72 5.19
CA GLY A 47 2.88 17.55 5.61
C GLY A 47 3.31 18.91 6.15
N LYS A 48 2.34 19.82 6.31
CA LYS A 48 2.57 21.08 7.03
C LYS A 48 3.04 20.77 8.46
N GLU A 49 3.97 21.57 8.96
CA GLU A 49 4.47 21.47 10.35
C GLU A 49 5.03 20.07 10.70
N LEU A 50 5.56 19.35 9.70
CA LEU A 50 6.12 18.00 9.87
C LEU A 50 5.12 16.98 10.45
N THR A 51 3.83 17.18 10.21
CA THR A 51 2.76 16.32 10.73
C THR A 51 2.80 14.86 10.24
N GLY A 52 3.62 14.55 9.24
CA GLY A 52 3.91 13.19 8.75
C GLY A 52 5.02 12.48 9.52
N ILE A 53 5.77 13.19 10.38
CA ILE A 53 6.79 12.61 11.25
C ILE A 53 6.15 12.24 12.60
N ASN A 54 6.39 11.02 13.05
CA ASN A 54 6.01 10.60 14.40
C ASN A 54 6.72 11.43 15.47
N GLN A 55 5.95 11.94 16.42
CA GLN A 55 6.53 12.61 17.59
C GLN A 55 7.24 11.59 18.50
N LEU A 56 8.27 12.02 19.24
CA LEU A 56 9.05 11.16 20.15
C LEU A 56 8.21 10.38 21.18
N ALA A 57 7.03 10.90 21.54
CA ALA A 57 6.12 10.26 22.49
C ALA A 57 5.03 9.40 21.82
N SER A 58 5.05 9.24 20.50
CA SER A 58 4.09 8.41 19.78
C SER A 58 4.32 6.94 20.09
N SER A 59 3.23 6.21 20.35
CA SER A 59 3.25 4.75 20.42
C SER A 59 3.29 4.11 19.03
N GLU A 60 3.09 4.88 17.96
CA GLU A 60 3.14 4.40 16.60
C GLU A 60 4.56 4.48 16.04
N LEU A 61 5.08 3.32 15.60
CA LEU A 61 6.41 3.24 14.97
C LEU A 61 6.43 3.84 13.57
N PHE A 62 5.31 3.77 12.85
CA PHE A 62 5.18 4.22 11.46
C PHE A 62 3.88 4.99 11.27
N THR A 63 3.95 6.08 10.50
CA THR A 63 2.80 6.84 10.02
C THR A 63 2.68 6.71 8.52
N LEU A 64 1.45 6.65 8.05
CA LEU A 64 1.18 6.74 6.62
C LEU A 64 1.36 8.20 6.15
N PRO A 65 1.87 8.43 4.93
CA PRO A 65 2.03 9.78 4.42
C PRO A 65 0.65 10.44 4.23
N LYS A 66 0.42 11.59 4.87
CA LYS A 66 -0.89 12.26 4.92
C LYS A 66 -1.35 12.82 3.57
N ASN A 67 -0.43 13.01 2.62
CA ASN A 67 -0.76 13.41 1.25
C ASN A 67 -1.51 12.31 0.48
N ARG A 68 -1.43 11.05 0.93
CA ARG A 68 -2.06 9.90 0.29
C ARG A 68 -3.48 9.68 0.84
N LYS A 69 -4.48 10.21 0.14
CA LYS A 69 -5.88 10.26 0.59
C LYS A 69 -6.72 9.01 0.26
N PHE A 70 -6.08 7.90 -0.06
CA PHE A 70 -6.74 6.68 -0.54
C PHE A 70 -6.79 5.56 0.50
N PHE A 71 -6.38 5.85 1.74
CA PHE A 71 -6.60 4.97 2.87
C PHE A 71 -8.00 5.19 3.44
N ILE A 72 -8.69 4.10 3.78
CA ILE A 72 -10.02 4.17 4.37
C ILE A 72 -9.88 4.57 5.84
N GLU A 73 -10.55 5.64 6.25
CA GLU A 73 -10.69 6.03 7.65
C GLU A 73 -11.85 5.26 8.33
N LYS A 74 -11.80 5.15 9.68
CA LYS A 74 -12.84 4.45 10.48
C LYS A 74 -14.26 4.99 10.31
N ASN A 75 -14.40 6.24 9.85
CA ASN A 75 -15.68 6.92 9.60
C ASN A 75 -16.21 6.69 8.17
N SER A 76 -15.49 5.98 7.31
CA SER A 76 -15.90 5.72 5.93
C SER A 76 -17.06 4.75 5.88
N GLN A 77 -17.97 4.92 4.90
CA GLN A 77 -19.03 3.96 4.60
C GLN A 77 -18.51 2.56 4.22
N PHE A 78 -17.24 2.47 3.80
CA PHE A 78 -16.58 1.22 3.42
C PHE A 78 -15.85 0.56 4.59
N TRP A 79 -15.91 1.14 5.80
CA TRP A 79 -15.29 0.58 6.99
C TRP A 79 -16.22 -0.41 7.68
N ASP A 80 -16.05 -1.70 7.40
CA ASP A 80 -16.82 -2.80 8.02
C ASP A 80 -15.92 -3.68 8.90
N ILE A 81 -15.16 -3.06 9.80
CA ILE A 81 -14.28 -3.79 10.73
C ILE A 81 -14.61 -3.42 12.17
N SER A 82 -15.06 -4.42 12.92
CA SER A 82 -15.22 -4.37 14.38
C SER A 82 -14.08 -5.15 15.06
N SER A 83 -13.00 -4.45 15.42
CA SER A 83 -11.91 -5.02 16.21
C SER A 83 -11.42 -4.05 17.27
N THR A 84 -11.10 -4.58 18.44
CA THR A 84 -10.48 -3.87 19.56
C THR A 84 -9.01 -4.24 19.74
N SER A 85 -8.54 -5.32 19.11
CA SER A 85 -7.18 -5.86 19.23
C SER A 85 -6.30 -5.56 18.02
N PHE A 86 -6.88 -5.04 16.94
CA PHE A 86 -6.18 -4.76 15.69
C PHE A 86 -6.71 -3.48 15.05
N ASN A 87 -5.80 -2.65 14.54
CA ASN A 87 -6.11 -1.45 13.77
C ASN A 87 -5.69 -1.67 12.30
N PRO A 88 -6.62 -2.08 11.43
CA PRO A 88 -6.31 -2.31 10.02
C PRO A 88 -5.96 -1.01 9.30
N ILE A 89 -5.13 -1.14 8.28
CA ILE A 89 -4.96 -0.14 7.23
C ILE A 89 -5.56 -0.74 5.96
N ILE A 90 -6.53 -0.07 5.38
CA ILE A 90 -7.21 -0.49 4.15
C ILE A 90 -6.97 0.58 3.10
N SER A 91 -6.70 0.17 1.85
CA SER A 91 -6.61 1.09 0.72
C SER A 91 -7.57 0.69 -0.39
N LEU A 92 -8.27 1.69 -0.92
CA LEU A 92 -9.06 1.59 -2.16
C LEU A 92 -8.35 2.35 -3.29
N SER A 93 -7.02 2.47 -3.26
CA SER A 93 -6.29 3.05 -4.40
C SER A 93 -6.13 2.04 -5.53
N LYS A 94 -5.97 2.54 -6.75
CA LYS A 94 -5.46 1.72 -7.86
C LYS A 94 -4.07 1.20 -7.51
N GLY A 95 -3.89 -0.12 -7.46
CA GLY A 95 -2.67 -0.76 -6.93
C GLY A 95 -2.68 -1.04 -5.42
N GLY A 96 -3.75 -0.66 -4.71
CA GLY A 96 -4.02 -1.03 -3.32
C GLY A 96 -2.95 -0.59 -2.31
N LEU A 97 -2.67 -1.45 -1.34
CA LEU A 97 -1.68 -1.16 -0.28
C LEU A 97 -0.25 -1.00 -0.80
N ALA A 98 0.05 -1.40 -2.04
CA ALA A 98 1.38 -1.22 -2.63
C ALA A 98 1.77 0.26 -2.75
N ASN A 99 0.79 1.18 -2.76
CA ASN A 99 1.06 2.61 -2.72
C ASN A 99 1.47 3.12 -1.33
N GLY A 100 1.25 2.34 -0.26
CA GLY A 100 1.45 2.74 1.13
C GLY A 100 2.46 1.90 1.91
N TRP A 101 2.84 0.73 1.39
CA TRP A 101 3.72 -0.20 2.09
C TRP A 101 5.20 0.22 1.99
N GLY A 102 6.01 -0.30 2.90
CA GLY A 102 7.45 -0.02 2.95
C GLY A 102 8.31 -0.73 1.90
N ALA A 103 7.71 -1.38 0.90
CA ALA A 103 8.38 -2.16 -0.15
C ALA A 103 9.35 -3.24 0.37
N ASN A 104 9.19 -3.69 1.62
CA ASN A 104 9.95 -4.79 2.18
C ASN A 104 9.38 -6.11 1.68
N VAL A 105 10.27 -6.96 1.16
CA VAL A 105 9.94 -8.30 0.72
C VAL A 105 10.78 -9.28 1.53
N ALA A 106 10.11 -10.19 2.23
CA ALA A 106 10.73 -11.31 2.90
C ALA A 106 10.25 -12.58 2.23
N ALA A 107 11.18 -13.35 1.65
CA ALA A 107 10.86 -14.65 1.09
C ALA A 107 10.47 -15.62 2.21
N PHE A 108 9.50 -16.48 1.92
CA PHE A 108 9.18 -17.60 2.80
C PHE A 108 10.37 -18.54 2.91
N LYS A 109 10.51 -19.17 4.06
CA LYS A 109 11.37 -20.33 4.31
C LYS A 109 10.51 -21.60 4.26
N GLU A 110 11.18 -22.74 4.14
CA GLU A 110 10.50 -24.05 4.16
C GLU A 110 9.66 -24.24 5.43
N ASP A 111 10.20 -23.85 6.59
CA ASP A 111 9.50 -23.95 7.88
C ASP A 111 8.21 -23.11 7.92
N ASP A 112 8.18 -21.95 7.25
CA ASP A 112 7.03 -21.03 7.27
C ASP A 112 5.77 -21.63 6.61
N ILE A 113 5.96 -22.61 5.73
CA ILE A 113 4.88 -23.27 4.97
C ILE A 113 4.85 -24.79 5.16
N SER A 114 5.56 -25.31 6.16
CA SER A 114 5.80 -26.75 6.35
C SER A 114 4.53 -27.57 6.56
N ASP A 115 3.45 -26.96 7.03
CA ASP A 115 2.14 -27.57 7.24
C ASP A 115 1.16 -27.33 6.07
N TRP A 116 1.59 -26.63 5.02
CA TRP A 116 0.76 -26.31 3.86
C TRP A 116 0.83 -27.45 2.83
N PRO A 117 -0.22 -27.65 2.02
CA PRO A 117 -0.22 -28.63 0.95
C PRO A 117 0.56 -28.14 -0.28
N LEU A 118 1.75 -27.56 -0.08
CA LEU A 118 2.60 -26.96 -1.11
C LEU A 118 4.05 -27.45 -0.99
N ASP A 119 4.73 -27.54 -2.12
CA ASP A 119 6.14 -27.93 -2.21
C ASP A 119 7.00 -26.66 -2.23
N TYR A 120 7.80 -26.45 -1.18
CA TYR A 120 8.67 -25.27 -1.06
C TYR A 120 9.61 -25.11 -2.25
N ALA A 121 10.18 -26.20 -2.75
CA ALA A 121 11.12 -26.16 -3.87
C ALA A 121 10.46 -25.71 -5.20
N LYS A 122 9.12 -25.75 -5.29
CA LYS A 122 8.38 -25.14 -6.40
C LYS A 122 8.07 -23.67 -6.15
N LEU A 123 7.81 -23.29 -4.90
CA LEU A 123 7.53 -21.90 -4.53
C LEU A 123 8.77 -21.02 -4.69
N ASP A 124 9.93 -21.48 -4.21
CA ASP A 124 11.21 -20.75 -4.23
C ASP A 124 11.73 -20.39 -5.65
N LYS A 125 11.09 -20.94 -6.69
CA LYS A 125 11.40 -20.63 -8.09
C LYS A 125 10.67 -19.40 -8.63
N TYR A 126 9.77 -18.80 -7.85
CA TYR A 126 8.94 -17.65 -8.21
C TYR A 126 9.17 -16.48 -7.25
#